data_AF-A0A950XUQ5-F1
#
_entry.id   AF-A0A950XUQ5-F1
#
_cell.length_a   1.000
_cell.length_b   1.000
_cell.length_c   1.000
_cell.angle_alpha   90.00
_cell.angle_beta   90.00
_cell.angle_gamma   90.00
#
_symmetry.space_group_name_H-M   'P 1'
#
loop_
_entity.id
_entity.type
_entity.pdbx_description
1 polymer ?
#
loop_
_entity_poly.entity_id
_entity_poly.type
_entity_poly.pdbx_seq_one_letter_code
_entity_poly.pdbx_strand_id
1 'polypeptide(L)'
;MLKHACENVILPTSAQMLEDMERALARLRAVQGSAVWREAAIESSAVLMRGVCGLLEALNAPRDLKDSEVRAKRFACVKVAELQLYHNSQVHAGRNGRDIYGALKPQIEEARNAFRERFLKSSHGVPDYLHEEIVRALAQNDATLLGPKYPGPLV
;
A
#
# COMPACT_ATOMS: atom_id res chain seq x y z
N MET A 1 7.29 24.94 32.68
CA MET A 1 5.97 25.08 32.03
C MET A 1 6.19 25.39 30.55
N LEU A 2 6.24 24.35 29.72
CA LEU A 2 6.49 24.43 28.28
C LEU A 2 5.17 24.75 27.57
N LYS A 3 5.01 25.99 27.09
CA LYS A 3 3.90 26.36 26.22
C LYS A 3 4.30 26.12 24.76
N HIS A 4 3.51 25.27 24.11
CA HIS A 4 3.24 25.12 22.68
C HIS A 4 4.13 25.91 21.69
N ALA A 5 5.00 25.17 21.00
CA ALA A 5 5.40 25.50 19.63
C ALA A 5 4.85 24.40 18.71
N CYS A 6 3.54 24.45 18.45
CA CYS A 6 2.99 23.80 17.27
C CYS A 6 3.23 24.78 16.12
N GLU A 7 4.47 24.81 15.62
CA GLU A 7 4.85 25.61 14.47
C GLU A 7 4.08 25.10 13.24
N ASN A 8 3.42 26.02 12.54
CA ASN A 8 2.70 25.80 11.31
C ASN A 8 3.57 25.02 10.30
N VAL A 9 3.31 23.71 10.16
CA VAL A 9 3.84 22.94 9.04
C VAL A 9 3.01 23.32 7.82
N ILE A 10 3.47 24.34 7.09
CA ILE A 10 2.94 24.69 5.78
C ILE A 10 3.18 23.47 4.88
N LEU A 11 2.10 22.81 4.45
CA LEU A 11 2.22 21.72 3.49
C LEU A 11 2.81 22.28 2.19
N PRO A 12 3.91 21.72 1.67
CA PRO A 12 4.52 22.21 0.45
C PRO A 12 3.53 22.06 -0.72
N THR A 13 3.56 23.03 -1.62
CA THR A 13 2.81 22.93 -2.89
C THR A 13 3.32 21.78 -3.75
N SER A 14 2.50 21.30 -4.68
CA SER A 14 2.90 20.22 -5.60
C SER A 14 4.19 20.52 -6.36
N ALA A 15 4.43 21.79 -6.69
CA ALA A 15 5.67 22.25 -7.32
C ALA A 15 6.89 22.08 -6.40
N GLN A 16 6.77 22.47 -5.13
CA GLN A 16 7.84 22.32 -4.14
C GLN A 16 8.17 20.84 -3.88
N MET A 17 7.14 19.99 -3.82
CA MET A 17 7.34 18.54 -3.68
C MET A 17 8.09 17.92 -4.87
N LEU A 18 7.80 18.36 -6.10
CA LEU A 18 8.49 17.89 -7.31
C LEU A 18 9.95 18.30 -7.31
N GLU A 19 10.27 19.55 -6.97
CA GLU A 19 11.64 20.02 -6.87
C GLU A 19 12.45 19.28 -5.78
N ASP A 20 11.81 19.01 -4.64
CA ASP A 20 12.43 18.24 -3.56
C ASP A 20 12.72 16.80 -4.00
N MET A 21 11.81 16.20 -4.78
CA MET A 21 11.99 14.86 -5.34
C MET A 21 13.09 14.82 -6.42
N GLU A 22 13.19 15.84 -7.27
CA GLU A 22 14.28 15.99 -8.24
C GLU A 22 15.64 16.12 -7.54
N ARG A 23 15.73 16.93 -6.49
CA ARG A 23 16.94 17.06 -5.65
C ARG A 23 17.32 15.74 -4.98
N ALA A 24 16.34 15.00 -4.46
CA ALA A 24 16.58 13.68 -3.88
C ALA A 24 17.12 12.67 -4.91
N LEU A 25 16.53 12.64 -6.11
CA LEU A 25 17.00 11.78 -7.21
C LEU A 25 18.42 12.15 -7.68
N ALA A 26 18.77 13.44 -7.73
CA ALA A 26 20.11 13.89 -8.08
C ALA A 26 21.17 13.40 -7.09
N ARG A 27 20.87 13.45 -5.79
CA ARG A 27 21.75 12.91 -4.73
C ARG A 27 21.93 11.40 -4.86
N LEU A 28 20.85 10.66 -5.10
CA LEU A 28 20.91 9.21 -5.28
C LEU A 28 21.78 8.81 -6.47
N ARG A 29 21.65 9.52 -7.60
CA ARG A 29 22.50 9.32 -8.78
C ARG A 29 23.97 9.63 -8.49
N ALA A 30 24.26 10.67 -7.70
CA ALA A 30 25.63 11.04 -7.35
C ALA A 30 26.33 10.01 -6.42
N VAL A 31 25.56 9.27 -5.63
CA VAL A 31 26.07 8.30 -4.64
C VAL A 31 26.04 6.86 -5.18
N GLN A 32 25.48 6.63 -6.39
CA GLN A 32 25.45 5.32 -7.06
C GLN A 32 26.86 4.71 -7.14
N GLY A 33 27.01 3.50 -6.60
CA GLY A 33 28.27 2.73 -6.65
C GLY A 33 29.28 3.03 -5.53
N SER A 34 28.99 3.94 -4.60
CA SER A 34 29.85 4.22 -3.43
C SER A 34 29.47 3.38 -2.21
N ALA A 35 30.40 3.15 -1.27
CA ALA A 35 30.15 2.37 -0.05
C ALA A 35 29.02 2.94 0.85
N VAL A 36 28.70 4.23 0.71
CA VAL A 36 27.72 4.99 1.52
C VAL A 36 26.32 5.00 0.89
N TRP A 37 26.12 4.26 -0.20
CA TRP A 37 24.85 4.23 -0.93
C TRP A 37 23.66 3.78 -0.07
N ARG A 38 23.89 2.95 0.96
CA ARG A 38 22.84 2.44 1.85
C ARG A 38 22.31 3.53 2.77
N GLU A 39 23.18 4.29 3.45
CA GLU A 39 22.78 5.41 4.31
C GLU A 39 22.06 6.52 3.51
N ALA A 40 22.61 6.91 2.36
CA ALA A 40 22.01 7.96 1.51
C ALA A 40 20.62 7.54 0.95
N ALA A 41 20.43 6.25 0.67
CA ALA A 41 19.14 5.70 0.24
C ALA A 41 18.11 5.69 1.37
N ILE A 42 18.51 5.40 2.61
CA ILE A 42 17.62 5.41 3.78
C ILE A 42 17.17 6.84 4.12
N GLU A 43 18.09 7.81 4.13
CA GLU A 43 17.75 9.24 4.35
C GLU A 43 16.82 9.78 3.26
N SER A 44 17.09 9.44 1.99
CA SER A 44 16.25 9.86 0.86
C SER A 44 14.91 9.13 0.83
N SER A 45 14.87 7.87 1.29
CA SER A 45 13.64 7.09 1.43
C SER A 45 12.70 7.71 2.46
N ALA A 46 13.20 8.28 3.55
CA ALA A 46 12.35 8.94 4.55
C ALA A 46 11.59 10.17 3.98
N VAL A 47 12.20 10.92 3.05
CA VAL A 47 11.58 12.06 2.36
C VAL A 47 10.50 11.59 1.38
N LEU A 48 10.81 10.56 0.59
CA LEU A 48 9.85 9.94 -0.33
C LEU A 48 8.68 9.28 0.42
N MET A 49 8.96 8.58 1.51
CA MET A 49 7.95 7.93 2.36
C MET A 49 7.04 8.95 3.05
N ARG A 50 7.57 10.11 3.48
CA ARG A 50 6.77 11.19 4.06
C ARG A 50 5.81 11.80 3.02
N GLY A 51 6.27 11.97 1.78
CA GLY A 51 5.42 12.40 0.65
C GLY A 51 4.36 11.35 0.28
N VAL A 52 4.71 10.07 0.27
CA VAL A 52 3.77 8.97 0.00
C VAL A 52 2.71 8.87 1.11
N CYS A 53 3.08 9.01 2.39
CA CYS A 53 2.10 9.02 3.50
C CYS A 53 1.14 10.21 3.43
N GLY A 54 1.65 11.44 3.22
CA GLY A 54 0.80 12.63 3.10
C GLY A 54 -0.10 12.58 1.86
N LEU A 55 0.39 12.01 0.75
CA LEU A 55 -0.42 11.71 -0.42
C LEU A 55 -1.49 10.67 -0.08
N LEU A 56 -1.15 9.58 0.61
CA LEU A 56 -2.10 8.54 1.00
C LEU A 56 -3.23 9.11 1.88
N GLU A 57 -2.92 10.03 2.79
CA GLU A 57 -3.90 10.74 3.63
C GLU A 57 -4.81 11.65 2.81
N ALA A 58 -4.25 12.48 1.92
CA ALA A 58 -5.00 13.37 1.05
C ALA A 58 -5.91 12.60 0.06
N LEU A 59 -5.45 11.44 -0.39
CA LEU A 59 -6.21 10.53 -1.23
C LEU A 59 -7.32 9.81 -0.46
N ASN A 60 -7.17 9.65 0.86
CA ASN A 60 -8.18 9.05 1.73
C ASN A 60 -9.25 10.05 2.20
N ALA A 61 -9.12 11.34 1.89
CA ALA A 61 -10.15 12.34 2.20
C ALA A 61 -11.48 12.01 1.47
N PRO A 62 -12.64 12.17 2.13
CA PRO A 62 -13.93 11.78 1.56
C PRO A 62 -14.36 12.74 0.45
N ARG A 63 -14.45 12.21 -0.76
CA ARG A 63 -15.11 12.78 -1.93
C ARG A 63 -15.77 11.64 -2.73
N ASP A 64 -16.66 12.02 -3.64
CA ASP A 64 -17.68 11.32 -4.46
C ASP A 64 -17.46 9.82 -4.85
N LEU A 65 -18.45 9.18 -5.47
CA LEU A 65 -18.45 7.73 -5.79
C LEU A 65 -17.18 7.25 -6.51
N LYS A 66 -16.67 8.03 -7.48
CA LYS A 66 -15.41 7.76 -8.20
C LYS A 66 -14.18 7.78 -7.28
N ASP A 67 -14.18 8.66 -6.29
CA ASP A 67 -13.07 8.74 -5.33
C ASP A 67 -13.13 7.57 -4.35
N SER A 68 -14.30 6.99 -4.06
CA SER A 68 -14.42 5.78 -3.25
C SER A 68 -13.79 4.55 -3.93
N GLU A 69 -13.98 4.38 -5.24
CA GLU A 69 -13.33 3.32 -6.02
C GLU A 69 -11.81 3.48 -6.04
N VAL A 70 -11.32 4.70 -6.28
CA VAL A 70 -9.88 4.98 -6.27
C VAL A 70 -9.27 4.72 -4.88
N ARG A 71 -9.95 5.10 -3.80
CA ARG A 71 -9.52 4.78 -2.43
C ARG A 71 -9.50 3.28 -2.17
N ALA A 72 -10.55 2.57 -2.58
CA ALA A 72 -10.65 1.12 -2.42
C ALA A 72 -9.52 0.39 -3.16
N LYS A 73 -9.25 0.76 -4.42
CA LYS A 73 -8.16 0.18 -5.21
C LYS A 73 -6.80 0.45 -4.59
N ARG A 74 -6.54 1.65 -4.09
CA ARG A 74 -5.28 1.98 -3.39
C ARG A 74 -5.11 1.18 -2.12
N PHE A 75 -6.17 1.09 -1.31
CA PHE A 75 -6.16 0.29 -0.10
C PHE A 75 -5.83 -1.18 -0.41
N ALA A 76 -6.46 -1.76 -1.43
CA ALA A 76 -6.18 -3.12 -1.89
C ALA A 76 -4.70 -3.30 -2.29
N CYS A 77 -4.17 -2.42 -3.13
CA CYS A 77 -2.75 -2.45 -3.54
C CYS A 77 -1.80 -2.38 -2.35
N VAL A 78 -2.05 -1.47 -1.40
CA VAL A 78 -1.21 -1.29 -0.20
C VAL A 78 -1.26 -2.54 0.67
N LYS A 79 -2.47 -3.07 0.95
CA LYS A 79 -2.62 -4.27 1.78
C LYS A 79 -1.91 -5.48 1.16
N VAL A 80 -2.03 -5.67 -0.15
CA VAL A 80 -1.35 -6.79 -0.82
C VAL A 80 0.17 -6.58 -0.85
N ALA A 81 0.65 -5.34 -1.02
CA ALA A 81 2.07 -5.03 -0.92
C ALA A 81 2.63 -5.31 0.49
N GLU A 82 1.88 -4.97 1.56
CA GLU A 82 2.23 -5.33 2.94
C GLU A 82 2.39 -6.86 3.10
N LEU A 83 1.46 -7.65 2.55
CA LEU A 83 1.57 -9.12 2.57
C LEU A 83 2.83 -9.62 1.85
N GLN A 84 3.18 -9.02 0.71
CA GLN A 84 4.38 -9.39 -0.04
C GLN A 84 5.68 -9.02 0.69
N LEU A 85 5.69 -7.88 1.39
CA LEU A 85 6.85 -7.38 2.12
C LEU A 85 7.08 -8.14 3.44
N TYR A 86 6.02 -8.30 4.25
CA TYR A 86 6.15 -8.83 5.60
C TYR A 86 5.90 -10.34 5.70
N HIS A 87 5.21 -10.93 4.73
CA HIS A 87 4.86 -12.36 4.73
C HIS A 87 5.38 -13.09 3.49
N ASN A 88 6.51 -12.64 2.94
CA ASN A 88 7.09 -13.16 1.70
C ASN A 88 7.27 -14.69 1.69
N SER A 89 7.75 -15.27 2.80
CA SER A 89 7.95 -16.72 2.94
C SER A 89 6.63 -17.49 2.88
N GLN A 90 5.57 -16.98 3.51
CA GLN A 90 4.23 -17.58 3.49
C GLN A 90 3.59 -17.46 2.11
N VAL A 91 3.80 -16.35 1.40
CA VAL A 91 3.37 -16.19 -0.01
C VAL A 91 4.03 -17.24 -0.90
N HIS A 92 5.34 -17.46 -0.75
CA HIS A 92 6.05 -18.50 -1.51
C HIS A 92 5.58 -19.91 -1.15
N ALA A 93 5.44 -20.22 0.14
CA ALA A 93 4.94 -21.51 0.60
C ALA A 93 3.52 -21.79 0.09
N GLY A 94 2.64 -20.79 0.15
CA GLY A 94 1.28 -20.86 -0.36
C GLY A 94 1.22 -21.09 -1.87
N ARG A 95 2.06 -20.42 -2.66
CA ARG A 95 2.18 -20.69 -4.12
C ARG A 95 2.64 -22.11 -4.40
N ASN A 96 3.69 -22.56 -3.72
CA ASN A 96 4.23 -23.92 -3.89
C ASN A 96 3.20 -24.98 -3.51
N GLY A 97 2.41 -24.72 -2.46
CA GLY A 97 1.33 -25.60 -2.00
C GLY A 97 0.00 -25.42 -2.74
N ARG A 98 -0.10 -24.46 -3.66
CA ARG A 98 -1.35 -24.04 -4.32
C ARG A 98 -2.48 -23.72 -3.33
N ASP A 99 -2.11 -23.16 -2.18
CA ASP A 99 -2.99 -22.77 -1.09
C ASP A 99 -2.48 -21.48 -0.42
N ILE A 100 -2.47 -20.38 -1.19
CA ILE A 100 -2.10 -19.06 -0.69
C ILE A 100 -3.01 -18.65 0.47
N TYR A 101 -4.31 -18.91 0.38
CA TYR A 101 -5.25 -18.58 1.44
C TYR A 101 -4.98 -19.36 2.72
N GLY A 102 -4.69 -20.65 2.65
CA GLY A 102 -4.31 -21.44 3.82
C GLY A 102 -3.05 -20.91 4.51
N ALA A 103 -2.02 -20.55 3.72
CA ALA A 103 -0.74 -20.06 4.23
C ALA A 103 -0.83 -18.65 4.86
N LEU A 104 -1.73 -17.79 4.36
CA LEU A 104 -1.88 -16.38 4.76
C LEU A 104 -3.27 -16.07 5.36
N LYS A 105 -3.96 -17.09 5.87
CA LYS A 105 -5.35 -16.96 6.29
C LYS A 105 -5.60 -15.79 7.25
N PRO A 106 -4.86 -15.64 8.37
CA PRO A 106 -5.17 -14.58 9.32
C PRO A 106 -5.02 -13.18 8.70
N GLN A 107 -4.00 -12.97 7.87
CA GLN A 107 -3.73 -11.67 7.28
C GLN A 107 -4.68 -11.34 6.12
N ILE A 108 -5.06 -12.34 5.31
CA ILE A 108 -6.07 -12.15 4.26
C ILE A 108 -7.44 -11.86 4.87
N GLU A 109 -7.83 -12.56 5.93
CA GLU A 109 -9.09 -12.28 6.62
C GLU A 109 -9.10 -10.90 7.29
N GLU A 110 -7.98 -10.48 7.89
CA GLU A 110 -7.84 -9.13 8.42
C GLU A 110 -8.01 -8.06 7.32
N ALA A 111 -7.32 -8.22 6.19
CA ALA A 111 -7.45 -7.32 5.05
C ALA A 111 -8.88 -7.29 4.49
N ARG A 112 -9.52 -8.46 4.35
CA ARG A 112 -10.92 -8.59 3.89
C ARG A 112 -11.90 -7.89 4.82
N ASN A 113 -11.74 -8.07 6.13
CA ASN A 113 -12.59 -7.41 7.12
C ASN A 113 -12.39 -5.89 7.06
N ALA A 114 -11.16 -5.41 7.01
CA ALA A 114 -10.87 -3.98 6.90
C ALA A 114 -11.43 -3.37 5.59
N PHE A 115 -11.34 -4.08 4.46
CA PHE A 115 -11.92 -3.63 3.19
C PHE A 115 -13.46 -3.52 3.28
N ARG A 116 -14.11 -4.56 3.82
CA ARG A 116 -15.56 -4.61 3.99
C ARG A 116 -16.07 -3.45 4.85
N GLU A 117 -15.45 -3.23 6.00
CA GLU A 117 -15.83 -2.15 6.92
C GLU A 117 -15.69 -0.77 6.28
N ARG A 118 -14.63 -0.53 5.49
CA ARG A 118 -14.33 0.80 4.94
C ARG A 118 -15.10 1.13 3.67
N PHE A 119 -15.28 0.15 2.78
CA PHE A 119 -15.75 0.40 1.41
C PHE A 119 -17.09 -0.25 1.09
N LEU A 120 -17.39 -1.44 1.63
CA LEU A 120 -18.61 -2.16 1.29
C LEU A 120 -19.80 -1.80 2.17
N LYS A 121 -19.58 -1.44 3.44
CA LYS A 121 -20.66 -0.97 4.32
C LYS A 121 -21.17 0.43 4.00
N SER A 122 -20.27 1.31 3.56
CA SER A 122 -20.54 2.75 3.43
C SER A 122 -20.83 3.20 2.00
N SER A 123 -20.60 2.36 1.00
CA SER A 123 -20.73 2.73 -0.40
C SER A 123 -21.31 1.57 -1.20
N HIS A 124 -22.53 1.74 -1.69
CA HIS A 124 -23.16 0.76 -2.56
C HIS A 124 -22.44 0.75 -3.92
N GLY A 125 -21.99 -0.42 -4.38
CA GLY A 125 -21.51 -0.63 -5.74
C GLY A 125 -20.00 -0.59 -5.97
N VAL A 126 -19.16 -0.46 -4.93
CA VAL A 126 -17.69 -0.56 -5.10
C VAL A 126 -17.30 -2.02 -5.35
N PRO A 127 -16.60 -2.34 -6.46
CA PRO A 127 -16.10 -3.70 -6.72
C PRO A 127 -15.10 -4.18 -5.65
N ASP A 128 -14.97 -5.49 -5.47
CA ASP A 128 -13.96 -6.07 -4.59
C ASP A 128 -12.55 -6.03 -5.22
N TYR A 129 -11.97 -4.82 -5.23
CA TYR A 129 -10.59 -4.61 -5.67
C TYR A 129 -9.58 -5.38 -4.81
N LEU A 130 -9.91 -5.76 -3.57
CA LEU A 130 -8.99 -6.56 -2.76
C LEU A 130 -8.86 -7.98 -3.33
N HIS A 131 -9.97 -8.61 -3.71
CA HIS A 131 -9.91 -9.91 -4.39
C HIS A 131 -9.09 -9.84 -5.69
N GLU A 132 -9.36 -8.85 -6.54
CA GLU A 132 -8.62 -8.66 -7.79
C GLU A 132 -7.11 -8.51 -7.55
N GLU A 133 -6.72 -7.68 -6.58
CA GLU A 133 -5.31 -7.47 -6.26
C GLU A 133 -4.65 -8.70 -5.64
N ILE A 134 -5.37 -9.48 -4.83
CA ILE A 134 -4.87 -10.76 -4.32
C ILE A 134 -4.60 -11.73 -5.49
N VAL A 135 -5.53 -11.87 -6.43
CA VAL A 135 -5.34 -12.74 -7.60
C VAL A 135 -4.18 -12.23 -8.46
N ARG A 136 -4.15 -10.93 -8.76
CA ARG A 136 -3.13 -10.29 -9.61
C ARG A 136 -1.73 -10.43 -9.02
N ALA A 137 -1.54 -10.03 -7.77
CA ALA A 137 -0.21 -9.87 -7.18
C ALA A 137 0.25 -11.05 -6.31
N LEU A 138 -0.65 -11.71 -5.56
CA LEU A 138 -0.27 -12.91 -4.80
C LEU A 138 -0.37 -14.15 -5.67
N ALA A 139 -1.42 -14.29 -6.46
CA ALA A 139 -1.65 -15.48 -7.28
C ALA A 139 -1.12 -15.36 -8.72
N GLN A 140 -0.43 -14.28 -9.08
CA GLN A 140 0.14 -14.06 -10.42
C GLN A 140 -0.89 -14.19 -11.56
N ASN A 141 -2.12 -13.74 -11.31
CA ASN A 141 -3.28 -13.85 -12.18
C ASN A 141 -3.87 -15.28 -12.29
N ASP A 142 -3.41 -16.24 -11.49
CA ASP A 142 -3.95 -17.59 -11.42
C ASP A 142 -4.73 -17.82 -10.11
N ALA A 143 -6.06 -17.63 -10.16
CA ALA A 143 -6.93 -17.83 -9.00
C ALA A 143 -6.92 -19.26 -8.45
N THR A 144 -6.47 -20.27 -9.23
CA THR A 144 -6.38 -21.66 -8.75
C THR A 144 -5.34 -21.83 -7.64
N LEU A 145 -4.40 -20.89 -7.50
CA LEU A 145 -3.38 -20.90 -6.44
C LEU A 145 -3.90 -20.41 -5.09
N LEU A 146 -5.09 -19.81 -5.03
CA LEU A 146 -5.65 -19.30 -3.77
C LEU A 146 -6.02 -20.43 -2.80
N GLY A 147 -6.26 -21.63 -3.31
CA GLY A 147 -6.61 -22.79 -2.52
C GLY A 147 -8.13 -22.94 -2.32
N PRO A 148 -8.57 -24.16 -1.97
CA PRO A 148 -9.98 -24.55 -2.00
C PRO A 148 -10.83 -23.90 -0.91
N LYS A 149 -10.20 -23.37 0.15
CA LYS A 149 -10.89 -22.71 1.26
C LYS A 149 -11.05 -21.21 1.05
N TYR A 150 -10.51 -20.65 -0.04
CA TYR A 150 -10.65 -19.24 -0.32
C TYR A 150 -12.12 -18.90 -0.62
N PRO A 151 -12.74 -17.96 0.12
CA PRO A 151 -14.18 -17.69 0.04
C PRO A 151 -14.62 -16.98 -1.25
N GLY A 152 -13.67 -16.56 -2.11
CA GLY A 152 -13.96 -15.79 -3.30
C GLY A 152 -14.10 -14.28 -3.04
N PRO A 153 -14.55 -13.52 -4.06
CA PRO A 153 -14.83 -12.10 -3.94
C PRO A 153 -15.81 -11.80 -2.80
N LEU A 154 -15.63 -10.66 -2.14
CA LEU A 154 -16.60 -10.09 -1.22
C LEU A 154 -17.85 -9.67 -1.99
N VAL A 155 -19.02 -10.06 -1.48
CA VAL A 155 -20.35 -9.67 -1.96
C VAL A 155 -21.03 -8.75 -0.97
#